data_AF-A0AA40S4T3-F1
#
_entry.id   AF-A0AA40S4T3-F1
#
_cell.length_a   1.000
_cell.length_b   1.000
_cell.length_c   1.000
_cell.angle_alpha   90.00
_cell.angle_beta   90.00
_cell.angle_gamma   90.00
#
_symmetry.space_group_name_H-M   'P 1'
#
loop_
_entity.id
_entity.type
_entity.pdbx_description
1 polymer ?
#
loop_
_entity_poly.entity_id
_entity_poly.type
_entity_poly.pdbx_seq_one_letter_code
_entity_poly.pdbx_strand_id
1 'polypeptide(L)'
;MPPIIPFEFDPDSSNYETDHLTYDAVQNGQYVSWPPGHVRLFVPPHEYYPTPSELEQANPTYFQMFGAKGFMAGSYAEILIGQVPTFISLKMGNMEVSFGQASPLAAYVFEYVHRAKYFGAWDTIHTARMLGVTAENVEAAFLNASIQYHERTGTLPSPYAMDDEFLWAEEPDAPEPVSLSLGPIVKDLDPLRFFHFGIAQSNNAAACIYFYRTLEYFSFLMNQNKLTKLRHDGTISEADFAKRVLDVVFRDEKGPLLQLVNMITDASILQKSIDDNLIHTKTPGALGEAIYTFRNSIVHGKFSYGYTLQSGSVFDDDAQLPKWRYLLQTLARKAIAAFGSTLI
;
A
#
# COMPACT_ATOMS: atom_id res chain seq x y z
N MET A 1 -20.93 11.80 2.07
CA MET A 1 -21.65 11.39 0.84
C MET A 1 -21.75 9.88 0.89
N PRO A 2 -22.83 9.25 0.41
CA PRO A 2 -22.83 7.80 0.26
C PRO A 2 -21.72 7.39 -0.72
N PRO A 3 -21.13 6.18 -0.57
CA PRO A 3 -20.19 5.67 -1.57
C PRO A 3 -20.88 5.53 -2.92
N ILE A 4 -20.11 5.67 -4.02
CA ILE A 4 -20.65 5.47 -5.37
C ILE A 4 -21.02 3.98 -5.57
N ILE A 5 -20.19 3.08 -5.05
CA ILE A 5 -20.45 1.64 -5.05
C ILE A 5 -21.04 1.25 -3.70
N PRO A 6 -22.20 0.57 -3.66
CA PRO A 6 -22.76 0.03 -2.43
C PRO A 6 -21.76 -0.87 -1.69
N PHE A 7 -21.75 -0.81 -0.36
CA PHE A 7 -20.87 -1.70 0.42
C PHE A 7 -21.30 -3.16 0.34
N GLU A 8 -22.61 -3.35 0.24
CA GLU A 8 -23.33 -4.62 0.18
C GLU A 8 -24.32 -4.57 -0.99
N PHE A 9 -24.73 -5.73 -1.48
CA PHE A 9 -25.63 -5.86 -2.63
C PHE A 9 -26.91 -6.60 -2.23
N ASP A 10 -28.06 -6.09 -2.67
CA ASP A 10 -29.37 -6.73 -2.54
C ASP A 10 -30.04 -6.74 -3.93
N PRO A 11 -30.29 -7.92 -4.55
CA PRO A 11 -29.91 -9.26 -4.08
C PRO A 11 -28.39 -9.42 -3.96
N ASP A 12 -27.92 -10.41 -3.20
CA ASP A 12 -26.48 -10.62 -2.99
C ASP A 12 -25.73 -10.96 -4.30
N SER A 13 -24.40 -10.76 -4.28
CA SER A 13 -23.52 -11.00 -5.44
C SER A 13 -23.48 -12.46 -5.92
N SER A 14 -23.91 -13.42 -5.10
CA SER A 14 -23.99 -14.84 -5.49
C SER A 14 -25.16 -15.11 -6.43
N ASN A 15 -26.17 -14.25 -6.47
CA ASN A 15 -27.31 -14.35 -7.36
C ASN A 15 -27.04 -13.66 -8.72
N TYR A 16 -25.93 -14.05 -9.37
CA TYR A 16 -25.43 -13.44 -10.62
C TYR A 16 -26.39 -13.48 -11.82
N GLU A 17 -27.47 -14.27 -11.74
CA GLU A 17 -28.50 -14.37 -12.78
C GLU A 17 -29.52 -13.21 -12.76
N THR A 18 -29.38 -12.20 -11.89
CA THR A 18 -30.39 -11.11 -11.76
C THR A 18 -29.81 -9.68 -11.60
N ASP A 19 -30.52 -8.73 -12.21
CA ASP A 19 -30.56 -7.24 -12.18
C ASP A 19 -29.31 -6.36 -12.00
N HIS A 20 -28.18 -6.86 -11.47
CA HIS A 20 -26.97 -6.04 -11.26
C HIS A 20 -26.14 -5.85 -12.52
N LEU A 21 -26.12 -6.87 -13.38
CA LEU A 21 -25.39 -6.88 -14.64
C LEU A 21 -26.37 -6.83 -15.82
N THR A 22 -26.05 -6.02 -16.82
CA THR A 22 -26.84 -5.95 -18.06
C THR A 22 -26.10 -6.65 -19.20
N TYR A 23 -26.81 -7.48 -19.95
CA TYR A 23 -26.27 -8.30 -21.03
C TYR A 23 -26.80 -7.87 -22.39
N ASP A 24 -25.90 -7.42 -23.28
CA ASP A 24 -26.23 -7.05 -24.65
C ASP A 24 -25.60 -8.04 -25.64
N ALA A 25 -26.40 -8.91 -26.25
CA ALA A 25 -25.93 -9.86 -27.26
C ALA A 25 -25.45 -9.12 -28.53
N VAL A 26 -24.30 -9.52 -29.05
CA VAL A 26 -23.73 -8.98 -30.30
C VAL A 26 -23.20 -10.11 -31.18
N GLN A 27 -22.79 -9.79 -32.42
CA GLN A 27 -22.18 -10.79 -33.29
C GLN A 27 -20.89 -11.32 -32.65
N ASN A 28 -20.82 -12.63 -32.44
CA ASN A 28 -19.70 -13.35 -31.84
C ASN A 28 -19.42 -13.00 -30.37
N GLY A 29 -20.44 -12.74 -29.55
CA GLY A 29 -20.27 -12.59 -28.11
C GLY A 29 -21.38 -11.78 -27.46
N GLN A 30 -21.07 -11.16 -26.32
CA GLN A 30 -21.97 -10.28 -25.60
C GLN A 30 -21.21 -9.16 -24.89
N TYR A 31 -21.86 -8.04 -24.62
CA TYR A 31 -21.36 -7.07 -23.64
C TYR A 31 -22.00 -7.32 -22.29
N VAL A 32 -21.17 -7.38 -21.25
CA VAL A 32 -21.58 -7.40 -19.84
C VAL A 32 -21.26 -6.04 -19.26
N SER A 33 -22.28 -5.32 -18.79
CA SER A 33 -22.09 -4.00 -18.18
C SER A 33 -22.47 -4.01 -16.72
N TRP A 34 -21.70 -3.27 -15.91
CA TRP A 34 -21.99 -3.02 -14.51
C TRP A 34 -22.05 -1.50 -14.28
N PRO A 35 -23.27 -0.92 -14.27
CA PRO A 35 -23.45 0.53 -14.25
C PRO A 35 -22.77 1.27 -13.08
N PRO A 36 -22.79 0.77 -11.82
CA PRO A 36 -22.12 1.45 -10.69
C PRO A 36 -20.62 1.62 -10.89
N GLY A 37 -19.97 0.65 -11.55
CA GLY A 37 -18.55 0.70 -11.88
C GLY A 37 -18.21 1.44 -13.16
N HIS A 38 -19.21 1.87 -13.94
CA HIS A 38 -19.05 2.32 -15.33
C HIS A 38 -18.27 1.32 -16.20
N VAL A 39 -18.46 0.03 -15.94
CA VAL A 39 -17.78 -1.05 -16.66
C VAL A 39 -18.66 -1.56 -17.80
N ARG A 40 -18.04 -1.80 -18.96
CA ARG A 40 -18.63 -2.51 -20.09
C ARG A 40 -17.59 -3.42 -20.73
N LEU A 41 -17.71 -4.71 -20.48
CA LEU A 41 -16.77 -5.75 -20.89
C LEU A 41 -17.33 -6.54 -22.08
N PHE A 42 -16.55 -6.70 -23.15
CA PHE A 42 -16.91 -7.64 -24.21
C PHE A 42 -16.50 -9.07 -23.80
N VAL A 43 -17.42 -10.01 -23.90
CA VAL A 43 -17.20 -11.40 -23.54
C VAL A 43 -17.38 -12.27 -24.79
N PRO A 44 -16.31 -12.97 -25.24
CA PRO A 44 -16.41 -13.86 -26.38
C PRO A 44 -17.24 -15.11 -26.04
N PRO A 45 -17.68 -15.88 -27.04
CA PRO A 45 -18.44 -17.10 -26.81
C PRO A 45 -17.59 -18.11 -26.05
N HIS A 46 -18.16 -18.72 -25.02
CA HIS A 46 -17.52 -19.70 -24.16
C HIS A 46 -18.54 -20.78 -23.74
N GLU A 47 -18.07 -21.94 -23.29
CA GLU A 47 -18.95 -23.06 -22.91
C GLU A 47 -19.59 -22.86 -21.53
N TYR A 48 -18.81 -22.41 -20.55
CA TYR A 48 -19.26 -22.21 -19.16
C TYR A 48 -18.97 -20.81 -18.65
N TYR A 49 -17.69 -20.45 -18.55
CA TYR A 49 -17.22 -19.14 -18.10
C TYR A 49 -16.06 -18.66 -18.98
N PRO A 50 -15.92 -17.35 -19.21
CA PRO A 50 -14.76 -16.83 -19.91
C PRO A 50 -13.53 -16.91 -19.00
N THR A 51 -12.41 -17.38 -19.54
CA THR A 51 -11.14 -17.38 -18.82
C THR A 51 -10.55 -15.96 -18.75
N PRO A 52 -9.73 -15.65 -17.74
CA PRO A 52 -8.93 -14.42 -17.67
C PRO A 52 -8.26 -14.04 -19.01
N SER A 53 -7.57 -14.99 -19.63
CA SER A 53 -6.85 -14.79 -20.89
C SER A 53 -7.77 -14.42 -22.06
N GLU A 54 -8.97 -15.01 -22.12
CA GLU A 54 -9.96 -14.69 -23.15
C GLU A 54 -10.51 -13.28 -22.96
N LEU A 55 -10.79 -12.87 -21.72
CA LEU A 55 -11.26 -11.51 -21.41
C LEU A 55 -10.20 -10.46 -21.72
N GLU A 56 -8.94 -10.69 -21.36
CA GLU A 56 -7.81 -9.79 -21.66
C GLU A 56 -7.59 -9.64 -23.17
N GLN A 57 -7.64 -10.75 -23.93
CA GLN A 57 -7.51 -10.72 -25.39
C GLN A 57 -8.67 -10.00 -26.07
N ALA A 58 -9.89 -10.18 -25.55
CA ALA A 58 -11.09 -9.58 -26.09
C ALA A 58 -11.22 -8.08 -25.75
N ASN A 59 -10.55 -7.60 -24.70
CA ASN A 59 -10.62 -6.22 -24.21
C ASN A 59 -9.23 -5.62 -24.00
N PRO A 60 -8.39 -5.54 -25.04
CA PRO A 60 -7.01 -5.08 -24.91
C PRO A 60 -6.98 -3.66 -24.34
N THR A 61 -6.07 -3.40 -23.40
CA THR A 61 -5.90 -2.11 -22.68
C THR A 61 -7.06 -1.67 -21.79
N TYR A 62 -8.22 -2.33 -21.88
CA TYR A 62 -9.39 -2.04 -21.05
C TYR A 62 -9.48 -3.00 -19.87
N PHE A 63 -9.24 -4.29 -20.09
CA PHE A 63 -9.28 -5.31 -19.04
C PHE A 63 -7.88 -5.86 -18.75
N GLN A 64 -7.56 -6.02 -17.47
CA GLN A 64 -6.30 -6.59 -17.01
C GLN A 64 -6.52 -7.37 -15.71
N MET A 65 -5.96 -8.56 -15.62
CA MET A 65 -5.99 -9.37 -14.40
C MET A 65 -4.72 -9.13 -13.57
N PHE A 66 -4.88 -9.14 -12.25
CA PHE A 66 -3.78 -9.08 -11.28
C PHE A 66 -3.58 -10.48 -10.67
N GLY A 67 -3.35 -11.46 -11.54
CA GLY A 67 -3.39 -12.88 -11.17
C GLY A 67 -4.78 -13.26 -10.64
N ALA A 68 -4.84 -14.17 -9.66
CA ALA A 68 -6.09 -14.54 -8.99
C ALA A 68 -6.48 -13.58 -7.84
N LYS A 69 -5.88 -12.39 -7.76
CA LYS A 69 -6.09 -11.44 -6.64
C LYS A 69 -7.05 -10.31 -6.96
N GLY A 70 -7.31 -10.05 -8.23
CA GLY A 70 -8.13 -8.92 -8.64
C GLY A 70 -8.05 -8.65 -10.13
N PHE A 71 -8.75 -7.61 -10.57
CA PHE A 71 -8.77 -7.19 -11.97
C PHE A 71 -8.96 -5.67 -12.09
N MET A 72 -8.78 -5.18 -13.31
CA MET A 72 -9.12 -3.84 -13.74
C MET A 72 -10.00 -3.91 -15.00
N ALA A 73 -10.99 -3.04 -15.08
CA ALA A 73 -11.85 -2.82 -16.25
C ALA A 73 -12.08 -1.32 -16.46
N GLY A 74 -11.40 -0.72 -17.44
CA GLY A 74 -11.43 0.71 -17.70
C GLY A 74 -10.85 1.52 -16.55
N SER A 75 -11.68 2.33 -15.90
CA SER A 75 -11.30 3.13 -14.72
C SER A 75 -11.72 2.50 -13.39
N TYR A 76 -12.16 1.24 -13.42
CA TYR A 76 -12.54 0.46 -12.25
C TYR A 76 -11.51 -0.62 -11.97
N ALA A 77 -11.12 -0.81 -10.71
CA ALA A 77 -10.34 -1.97 -10.29
C ALA A 77 -10.92 -2.58 -9.02
N GLU A 78 -10.81 -3.90 -8.89
CA GLU A 78 -11.27 -4.62 -7.71
C GLU A 78 -10.26 -5.68 -7.29
N ILE A 79 -9.85 -5.62 -6.03
CA ILE A 79 -8.84 -6.50 -5.44
C ILE A 79 -9.49 -7.28 -4.31
N LEU A 80 -9.40 -8.60 -4.37
CA LEU A 80 -9.78 -9.52 -3.29
C LEU A 80 -8.88 -9.27 -2.09
N ILE A 81 -9.48 -9.11 -0.90
CA ILE A 81 -8.75 -8.85 0.35
C ILE A 81 -9.20 -9.77 1.46
N GLY A 82 -8.32 -10.00 2.43
CA GLY A 82 -8.70 -10.65 3.68
C GLY A 82 -9.87 -9.93 4.36
N GLN A 83 -10.54 -10.63 5.27
CA GLN A 83 -11.68 -10.07 5.99
C GLN A 83 -11.32 -8.75 6.67
N VAL A 84 -12.31 -7.85 6.72
CA VAL A 84 -12.17 -6.52 7.29
C VAL A 84 -13.31 -6.29 8.28
N PRO A 85 -13.04 -5.69 9.44
CA PRO A 85 -14.04 -5.55 10.51
C PRO A 85 -15.06 -4.44 10.25
N THR A 86 -14.85 -3.59 9.24
CA THR A 86 -15.66 -2.39 9.00
C THR A 86 -15.64 -2.04 7.51
N PHE A 87 -16.79 -1.69 6.93
CA PHE A 87 -16.85 -1.22 5.55
C PHE A 87 -16.60 0.28 5.49
N ILE A 88 -15.63 0.69 4.67
CA ILE A 88 -15.17 2.07 4.61
C ILE A 88 -15.02 2.51 3.16
N SER A 89 -15.52 3.70 2.82
CA SER A 89 -15.25 4.36 1.55
C SER A 89 -14.39 5.60 1.77
N LEU A 90 -13.32 5.70 0.98
CA LEU A 90 -12.29 6.72 1.04
C LEU A 90 -12.26 7.46 -0.30
N LYS A 91 -12.68 8.72 -0.29
CA LYS A 91 -12.51 9.61 -1.44
C LYS A 91 -11.13 10.25 -1.41
N MET A 92 -10.29 9.95 -2.40
CA MET A 92 -8.91 10.42 -2.50
C MET A 92 -8.71 11.20 -3.81
N GLY A 93 -9.00 12.50 -3.79
CA GLY A 93 -9.06 13.33 -4.99
C GLY A 93 -10.22 12.94 -5.91
N ASN A 94 -9.90 12.58 -7.16
CA ASN A 94 -10.87 12.11 -8.16
C ASN A 94 -11.13 10.59 -8.10
N MET A 95 -10.48 9.88 -7.18
CA MET A 95 -10.66 8.46 -6.98
C MET A 95 -11.51 8.18 -5.74
N GLU A 96 -12.23 7.07 -5.78
CA GLU A 96 -12.89 6.48 -4.61
C GLU A 96 -12.35 5.07 -4.40
N VAL A 97 -11.93 4.73 -3.19
CA VAL A 97 -11.60 3.36 -2.80
C VAL A 97 -12.52 2.94 -1.67
N SER A 98 -13.26 1.86 -1.88
CA SER A 98 -14.18 1.30 -0.90
C SER A 98 -13.80 -0.13 -0.53
N PHE A 99 -13.88 -0.44 0.76
CA PHE A 99 -13.71 -1.77 1.33
C PHE A 99 -15.11 -2.31 1.68
N GLY A 100 -15.50 -3.42 1.07
CA GLY A 100 -16.79 -4.07 1.31
C GLY A 100 -16.92 -5.42 0.63
N GLN A 101 -18.14 -5.87 0.36
CA GLN A 101 -18.38 -7.14 -0.31
C GLN A 101 -17.90 -7.13 -1.76
N ALA A 102 -17.51 -8.31 -2.25
CA ALA A 102 -17.22 -8.55 -3.66
C ALA A 102 -18.39 -8.10 -4.52
N SER A 103 -18.09 -7.35 -5.58
CA SER A 103 -19.12 -6.90 -6.50
C SER A 103 -19.70 -8.05 -7.33
N PRO A 104 -20.91 -7.90 -7.90
CA PRO A 104 -21.42 -8.82 -8.90
C PRO A 104 -20.50 -8.98 -10.11
N LEU A 105 -19.72 -7.93 -10.44
CA LEU A 105 -18.71 -8.01 -11.50
C LEU A 105 -17.52 -8.88 -11.08
N ALA A 106 -17.07 -8.81 -9.82
CA ALA A 106 -16.05 -9.72 -9.31
C ALA A 106 -16.54 -11.16 -9.31
N ALA A 107 -17.79 -11.40 -8.88
CA ALA A 107 -18.39 -12.72 -8.95
C ALA A 107 -18.34 -13.27 -10.38
N TYR A 108 -18.79 -12.48 -11.36
CA TYR A 108 -18.74 -12.85 -12.78
C TYR A 108 -17.33 -13.14 -13.30
N VAL A 109 -16.34 -12.30 -12.97
CA VAL A 109 -14.95 -12.43 -13.45
C VAL A 109 -14.23 -13.63 -12.84
N PHE A 110 -14.50 -13.96 -11.58
CA PHE A 110 -13.80 -15.02 -10.85
C PHE A 110 -14.54 -16.35 -10.79
N GLU A 111 -15.75 -16.45 -11.35
CA GLU A 111 -16.55 -17.68 -11.35
C GLU A 111 -15.79 -18.89 -11.95
N TYR A 112 -14.86 -18.66 -12.87
CA TYR A 112 -14.03 -19.73 -13.47
C TYR A 112 -13.15 -20.47 -12.43
N VAL A 113 -12.82 -19.84 -11.30
CA VAL A 113 -11.99 -20.40 -10.23
C VAL A 113 -12.73 -20.48 -8.89
N HIS A 114 -13.83 -19.75 -8.73
CA HIS A 114 -14.64 -19.79 -7.52
C HIS A 114 -15.22 -21.17 -7.30
N ARG A 115 -15.20 -21.56 -6.04
CA ARG A 115 -15.74 -22.81 -5.55
C ARG A 115 -16.30 -22.52 -4.17
N ALA A 116 -17.62 -22.35 -4.07
CA ALA A 116 -18.30 -21.93 -2.84
C ALA A 116 -17.93 -22.78 -1.61
N LYS A 117 -17.68 -24.08 -1.80
CA LYS A 117 -17.21 -24.98 -0.72
C LYS A 117 -15.91 -24.53 -0.06
N TYR A 118 -15.03 -23.92 -0.85
CA TYR A 118 -13.75 -23.40 -0.39
C TYR A 118 -13.99 -21.94 0.01
N PHE A 119 -14.20 -21.04 -0.94
CA PHE A 119 -14.14 -19.59 -0.72
C PHE A 119 -15.35 -18.96 -0.01
N GLY A 120 -16.40 -19.73 0.30
CA GLY A 120 -17.66 -19.18 0.82
C GLY A 120 -18.55 -18.60 -0.27
N ALA A 121 -19.68 -18.02 0.15
CA ALA A 121 -20.58 -17.29 -0.72
C ALA A 121 -20.01 -15.91 -1.06
N TRP A 122 -20.47 -15.29 -2.16
CA TRP A 122 -19.88 -14.04 -2.65
C TRP A 122 -20.13 -12.85 -1.72
N ASP A 123 -21.18 -12.89 -0.92
CA ASP A 123 -21.50 -11.92 0.13
C ASP A 123 -20.58 -11.99 1.35
N THR A 124 -19.83 -13.08 1.53
CA THR A 124 -18.81 -13.20 2.60
C THR A 124 -17.40 -12.86 2.13
N ILE A 125 -17.20 -12.65 0.83
CA ILE A 125 -15.90 -12.29 0.24
C ILE A 125 -15.75 -10.76 0.27
N HIS A 126 -14.61 -10.30 0.79
CA HIS A 126 -14.32 -8.87 0.86
C HIS A 126 -13.38 -8.42 -0.24
N THR A 127 -13.61 -7.21 -0.75
CA THR A 127 -12.80 -6.58 -1.80
C THR A 127 -12.51 -5.12 -1.51
N ALA A 128 -11.40 -4.63 -2.07
CA ALA A 128 -11.09 -3.23 -2.24
C ALA A 128 -11.46 -2.81 -3.67
N ARG A 129 -12.48 -1.95 -3.80
CA ARG A 129 -13.07 -1.50 -5.06
C ARG A 129 -12.68 -0.06 -5.32
N MET A 130 -12.09 0.20 -6.48
CA MET A 130 -11.45 1.47 -6.82
C MET A 130 -12.09 2.06 -8.07
N LEU A 131 -12.60 3.28 -7.97
CA LEU A 131 -13.16 4.05 -9.08
C LEU A 131 -12.25 5.20 -9.46
N GLY A 132 -12.22 5.51 -10.76
CA GLY A 132 -11.43 6.61 -11.31
C GLY A 132 -9.93 6.31 -11.36
N VAL A 133 -9.53 5.04 -11.27
CA VAL A 133 -8.13 4.62 -11.20
C VAL A 133 -7.58 4.27 -12.59
N THR A 134 -6.27 4.43 -12.80
CA THR A 134 -5.56 3.97 -14.00
C THR A 134 -4.68 2.76 -13.65
N ALA A 135 -4.31 1.94 -14.63
CA ALA A 135 -3.50 0.73 -14.40
C ALA A 135 -2.21 1.02 -13.62
N GLU A 136 -1.55 2.16 -13.91
CA GLU A 136 -0.33 2.60 -13.24
C GLU A 136 -0.55 2.99 -11.76
N ASN A 137 -1.78 3.33 -11.38
CA ASN A 137 -2.11 3.86 -10.06
C ASN A 137 -2.88 2.89 -9.16
N VAL A 138 -3.27 1.70 -9.65
CA VAL A 138 -4.05 0.72 -8.85
C VAL A 138 -3.34 0.37 -7.55
N GLU A 139 -2.04 0.05 -7.62
CA GLU A 139 -1.27 -0.32 -6.44
C GLU A 139 -1.10 0.87 -5.47
N ALA A 140 -0.80 2.06 -5.99
CA ALA A 140 -0.69 3.25 -5.15
C ALA A 140 -2.01 3.56 -4.44
N ALA A 141 -3.13 3.48 -5.16
CA ALA A 141 -4.46 3.70 -4.61
C ALA A 141 -4.79 2.68 -3.51
N PHE A 142 -4.52 1.40 -3.75
CA PHE A 142 -4.68 0.34 -2.76
C PHE A 142 -3.84 0.60 -1.51
N LEU A 143 -2.54 0.86 -1.65
CA LEU A 143 -1.63 1.04 -0.51
C LEU A 143 -2.02 2.26 0.33
N ASN A 144 -2.37 3.39 -0.29
CA ASN A 144 -2.85 4.57 0.43
C ASN A 144 -4.14 4.27 1.20
N ALA A 145 -5.11 3.61 0.54
CA ALA A 145 -6.37 3.24 1.16
C ALA A 145 -6.17 2.28 2.34
N SER A 146 -5.32 1.25 2.19
CA SER A 146 -5.03 0.26 3.23
C SER A 146 -4.33 0.87 4.44
N ILE A 147 -3.39 1.80 4.23
CA ILE A 147 -2.75 2.55 5.33
C ILE A 147 -3.79 3.37 6.10
N GLN A 148 -4.67 4.08 5.38
CA GLN A 148 -5.72 4.90 5.98
C GLN A 148 -6.79 4.07 6.69
N TYR A 149 -7.08 2.88 6.17
CA TYR A 149 -7.95 1.90 6.79
C TYR A 149 -7.35 1.41 8.11
N HIS A 150 -6.08 0.99 8.10
CA HIS A 150 -5.35 0.52 9.28
C HIS A 150 -5.28 1.55 10.40
N GLU A 151 -5.07 2.82 10.08
CA GLU A 151 -5.04 3.90 11.07
C GLU A 151 -6.37 4.08 11.82
N ARG A 152 -7.47 3.63 11.23
CA ARG A 152 -8.82 3.79 11.79
C ARG A 152 -9.30 2.55 12.52
N THR A 153 -9.03 1.38 11.95
CA THR A 153 -9.59 0.10 12.41
C THR A 153 -8.56 -0.77 13.13
N GLY A 154 -7.27 -0.47 12.99
CA GLY A 154 -6.17 -1.33 13.44
C GLY A 154 -5.91 -2.53 12.52
N THR A 155 -6.80 -2.84 11.57
CA THR A 155 -6.64 -3.95 10.63
C THR A 155 -6.00 -3.45 9.34
N LEU A 156 -4.99 -4.16 8.81
CA LEU A 156 -4.38 -3.83 7.53
C LEU A 156 -4.96 -4.73 6.43
N PRO A 157 -5.73 -4.19 5.47
CA PRO A 157 -6.22 -4.96 4.33
C PRO A 157 -5.05 -5.52 3.53
N SER A 158 -5.05 -6.83 3.29
CA SER A 158 -4.04 -7.52 2.49
C SER A 158 -4.71 -8.20 1.30
N PRO A 159 -4.17 -8.04 0.07
CA PRO A 159 -4.64 -8.82 -1.07
C PRO A 159 -4.45 -10.31 -0.80
N TYR A 160 -5.43 -11.13 -1.18
CA TYR A 160 -5.27 -12.57 -1.24
C TYR A 160 -5.63 -13.08 -2.64
N ALA A 161 -5.11 -14.24 -2.99
CA ALA A 161 -5.43 -14.88 -4.25
C ALA A 161 -6.55 -15.89 -4.03
N MET A 162 -7.53 -15.92 -4.93
CA MET A 162 -8.48 -17.01 -5.03
C MET A 162 -7.79 -18.20 -5.71
N ASP A 163 -6.86 -18.82 -4.98
CA ASP A 163 -6.14 -20.03 -5.36
C ASP A 163 -6.28 -21.13 -4.30
N ASP A 164 -5.73 -22.33 -4.55
CA ASP A 164 -5.96 -23.52 -3.71
C ASP A 164 -5.27 -23.42 -2.30
N GLU A 165 -4.58 -22.33 -1.96
CA GLU A 165 -3.95 -22.12 -0.65
C GLU A 165 -4.95 -21.56 0.39
N PHE A 166 -5.66 -22.48 1.05
CA PHE A 166 -6.82 -22.15 1.87
C PHE A 166 -6.50 -21.78 3.33
N LEU A 167 -6.97 -20.62 3.80
CA LEU A 167 -6.96 -20.21 5.22
C LEU A 167 -8.40 -19.91 5.66
N TRP A 168 -8.91 -20.68 6.63
CA TRP A 168 -10.17 -20.39 7.31
C TRP A 168 -9.95 -19.35 8.40
N ALA A 169 -10.79 -18.31 8.44
CA ALA A 169 -10.92 -17.40 9.57
C ALA A 169 -12.39 -17.36 10.02
N GLU A 170 -12.62 -17.23 11.33
CA GLU A 170 -13.96 -17.10 11.91
C GLU A 170 -14.64 -15.81 11.47
N GLU A 171 -15.96 -15.87 11.23
CA GLU A 171 -16.78 -14.74 10.79
C GLU A 171 -16.88 -13.66 11.89
N PRO A 172 -16.45 -12.42 11.63
CA PRO A 172 -16.72 -11.29 12.51
C PRO A 172 -18.16 -10.77 12.33
N ASP A 173 -18.65 -10.03 13.33
CA ASP A 173 -19.95 -9.36 13.29
C ASP A 173 -20.08 -8.39 12.10
N ALA A 174 -21.33 -8.15 11.67
CA ALA A 174 -21.67 -7.29 10.53
C ALA A 174 -21.09 -5.85 10.70
N PRO A 175 -20.32 -5.36 9.72
CA PRO A 175 -19.62 -4.08 9.82
C PRO A 175 -20.53 -2.86 9.67
N GLU A 176 -20.35 -1.82 10.50
CA GLU A 176 -21.03 -0.54 10.29
C GLU A 176 -20.34 0.31 9.19
N PRO A 177 -21.06 0.84 8.19
CA PRO A 177 -20.46 1.55 7.07
C PRO A 177 -20.06 2.99 7.39
N VAL A 178 -18.86 3.41 6.95
CA VAL A 178 -18.34 4.78 7.13
C VAL A 178 -17.81 5.36 5.81
N SER A 179 -18.14 6.62 5.48
CA SER A 179 -17.60 7.32 4.30
C SER A 179 -16.80 8.57 4.69
N LEU A 180 -15.63 8.74 4.07
CA LEU A 180 -14.64 9.75 4.43
C LEU A 180 -14.03 10.40 3.19
N SER A 181 -13.71 11.70 3.31
CA SER A 181 -12.90 12.42 2.33
C SER A 181 -11.47 12.53 2.84
N LEU A 182 -10.51 12.14 2.01
CA LEU A 182 -9.08 12.21 2.26
C LEU A 182 -8.41 13.17 1.27
N GLY A 183 -7.16 13.52 1.57
CA GLY A 183 -6.28 14.26 0.68
C GLY A 183 -5.86 13.44 -0.56
N PRO A 184 -5.03 14.01 -1.44
CA PRO A 184 -4.59 13.34 -2.66
C PRO A 184 -3.73 12.11 -2.38
N ILE A 185 -3.73 11.16 -3.32
CA ILE A 185 -2.98 9.90 -3.24
C ILE A 185 -1.49 10.16 -3.45
N VAL A 186 -0.64 9.60 -2.59
CA VAL A 186 0.81 9.55 -2.84
C VAL A 186 1.09 8.47 -3.89
N LYS A 187 1.88 8.77 -4.92
CA LYS A 187 2.16 7.84 -6.03
C LYS A 187 3.53 7.18 -5.98
N ASP A 188 4.40 7.59 -5.06
CA ASP A 188 5.73 6.99 -4.92
C ASP A 188 5.60 5.56 -4.34
N LEU A 189 5.59 4.56 -5.24
CA LEU A 189 5.28 3.18 -4.86
C LEU A 189 6.27 2.58 -3.87
N ASP A 190 7.58 2.78 -4.07
CA ASP A 190 8.60 2.17 -3.21
C ASP A 190 8.49 2.59 -1.74
N PRO A 191 8.44 3.90 -1.37
CA PRO A 191 8.25 4.29 0.01
C PRO A 191 6.89 3.84 0.57
N LEU A 192 5.83 3.78 -0.24
CA LEU A 192 4.53 3.26 0.20
C LEU A 192 4.56 1.77 0.48
N ARG A 193 5.19 0.97 -0.38
CA ARG A 193 5.40 -0.46 -0.18
C ARG A 193 6.20 -0.70 1.09
N PHE A 194 7.31 0.01 1.28
CA PHE A 194 8.11 -0.11 2.50
C PHE A 194 7.28 0.23 3.73
N PHE A 195 6.55 1.33 3.73
CA PHE A 195 5.71 1.71 4.86
C PHE A 195 4.61 0.67 5.15
N HIS A 196 3.92 0.20 4.12
CA HIS A 196 2.88 -0.84 4.23
C HIS A 196 3.44 -2.14 4.81
N PHE A 197 4.58 -2.63 4.31
CA PHE A 197 5.24 -3.83 4.84
C PHE A 197 5.74 -3.61 6.28
N GLY A 198 6.18 -2.40 6.63
CA GLY A 198 6.53 -2.05 8.01
C GLY A 198 5.35 -2.16 8.98
N ILE A 199 4.15 -1.79 8.55
CA ILE A 199 2.92 -1.98 9.33
C ILE A 199 2.60 -3.47 9.49
N ALA A 200 2.62 -4.22 8.38
CA ALA A 200 2.27 -5.64 8.36
C ALA A 200 3.18 -6.54 9.22
N GLN A 201 4.40 -6.07 9.54
CA GLN A 201 5.40 -6.89 10.20
C GLN A 201 5.14 -7.04 11.70
N SER A 202 5.11 -8.28 12.19
CA SER A 202 5.01 -8.59 13.63
C SER A 202 6.32 -8.35 14.37
N ASN A 203 7.46 -8.71 13.77
CA ASN A 203 8.79 -8.48 14.34
C ASN A 203 9.19 -6.99 14.29
N ASN A 204 9.44 -6.39 15.46
CA ASN A 204 9.76 -4.97 15.58
C ASN A 204 11.04 -4.54 14.85
N ALA A 205 12.10 -5.35 14.88
CA ALA A 205 13.35 -5.02 14.20
C ALA A 205 13.17 -5.01 12.66
N ALA A 206 12.46 -6.01 12.12
CA ALA A 206 12.13 -6.05 10.71
C ALA A 206 11.21 -4.87 10.29
N ALA A 207 10.23 -4.52 11.12
CA ALA A 207 9.39 -3.33 10.89
C ALA A 207 10.22 -2.04 10.84
N CYS A 208 11.19 -1.88 11.77
CA CYS A 208 12.09 -0.73 11.80
C CYS A 208 12.90 -0.58 10.50
N ILE A 209 13.37 -1.69 9.91
CA ILE A 209 14.12 -1.66 8.64
C ILE A 209 13.24 -1.09 7.51
N TYR A 210 11.99 -1.52 7.42
CA TYR A 210 11.06 -1.02 6.41
C TYR A 210 10.73 0.47 6.58
N PHE A 211 10.46 0.92 7.80
CA PHE A 211 10.25 2.35 8.06
C PHE A 211 11.52 3.17 7.78
N TYR A 212 12.70 2.64 8.11
CA TYR A 212 13.96 3.29 7.75
C TYR A 212 14.14 3.38 6.22
N ARG A 213 13.83 2.33 5.45
CA ARG A 213 13.89 2.39 3.97
C ARG A 213 12.98 3.47 3.38
N THR A 214 11.84 3.75 4.03
CA THR A 214 10.98 4.87 3.67
C THR A 214 11.71 6.21 3.86
N LEU A 215 12.38 6.40 5.01
CA LEU A 215 13.18 7.60 5.28
C LEU A 215 14.40 7.71 4.33
N GLU A 216 15.06 6.60 4.04
CA GLU A 216 16.21 6.53 3.14
C GLU A 216 15.83 6.94 1.71
N TYR A 217 14.66 6.51 1.24
CA TYR A 217 14.13 6.94 -0.06
C TYR A 217 14.01 8.47 -0.14
N PHE A 218 13.33 9.10 0.83
CA PHE A 218 13.16 10.55 0.82
C PHE A 218 14.44 11.33 1.15
N SER A 219 15.34 10.76 1.94
CA SER A 219 16.64 11.39 2.21
C SER A 219 17.52 11.39 0.97
N PHE A 220 17.47 10.32 0.15
CA PHE A 220 18.13 10.30 -1.15
C PHE A 220 17.60 11.39 -2.08
N LEU A 221 16.29 11.63 -2.09
CA LEU A 221 15.70 12.72 -2.88
C LEU A 221 16.19 14.12 -2.45
N MET A 222 16.62 14.31 -1.19
CA MET A 222 17.24 15.58 -0.77
C MET A 222 18.53 15.89 -1.54
N ASN A 223 19.23 14.87 -2.06
CA ASN A 223 20.40 15.05 -2.90
C ASN A 223 20.06 15.36 -4.38
N GLN A 224 18.81 15.24 -4.81
CA GLN A 224 18.40 15.46 -6.20
C GLN A 224 18.74 16.88 -6.69
N ASN A 225 18.60 17.89 -5.82
CA ASN A 225 19.00 19.27 -6.13
C ASN A 225 20.51 19.41 -6.35
N LYS A 226 21.34 18.67 -5.58
CA LYS A 226 22.80 18.66 -5.78
C LYS A 226 23.16 17.98 -7.10
N LEU A 227 22.52 16.85 -7.40
CA LEU A 227 22.72 16.12 -8.66
C LEU A 227 22.26 16.94 -9.88
N THR A 228 21.13 17.63 -9.77
CA THR A 228 20.62 18.52 -10.82
C THR A 228 21.57 19.68 -11.07
N LYS A 229 22.10 20.31 -10.01
CA LYS A 229 23.13 21.34 -10.13
C LYS A 229 24.40 20.82 -10.83
N LEU A 230 24.86 19.62 -10.46
CA LEU A 230 26.00 18.99 -11.13
C LEU A 230 25.72 18.72 -12.61
N ARG A 231 24.50 18.29 -12.96
CA ARG A 231 24.10 18.01 -14.36
C ARG A 231 24.12 19.27 -15.23
N HIS A 232 23.80 20.42 -14.64
CA HIS A 232 23.76 21.70 -15.34
C HIS A 232 25.04 22.53 -15.19
N ASP A 233 26.06 21.98 -14.54
CA ASP A 233 27.37 22.61 -14.42
C ASP A 233 28.17 22.39 -15.72
N GLY A 234 28.14 23.38 -16.61
CA GLY A 234 28.91 23.34 -17.86
C GLY A 234 30.43 23.51 -17.67
N THR A 235 30.91 23.69 -16.44
CA THR A 235 32.33 23.93 -16.15
C THR A 235 33.11 22.66 -15.79
N ILE A 236 32.42 21.53 -15.65
CA ILE A 236 33.03 20.24 -15.28
C ILE A 236 33.09 19.30 -16.48
N SER A 237 34.16 18.49 -16.54
CA SER A 237 34.27 17.42 -17.53
C SER A 237 33.31 16.26 -17.21
N GLU A 238 33.01 15.39 -18.19
CA GLU A 238 32.20 14.18 -17.96
C GLU A 238 32.80 13.26 -16.90
N ALA A 239 34.14 13.14 -16.87
CA ALA A 239 34.85 12.35 -15.87
C ALA A 239 34.71 12.96 -14.46
N ASP A 240 34.79 14.29 -14.35
CA ASP A 240 34.58 14.99 -13.08
C ASP A 240 33.12 14.93 -12.63
N PHE A 241 32.16 15.00 -13.56
CA PHE A 241 30.75 14.80 -13.27
C PHE A 241 30.51 13.41 -12.69
N ALA A 242 31.00 12.35 -13.34
CA ALA A 242 30.86 10.98 -12.84
C ALA A 242 31.45 10.84 -11.43
N LYS A 243 32.66 11.38 -11.18
CA LYS A 243 33.29 11.35 -9.87
C LYS A 243 32.48 12.10 -8.81
N ARG A 244 31.98 13.30 -9.11
CA ARG A 244 31.19 14.12 -8.18
C ARG A 244 29.82 13.51 -7.88
N VAL A 245 29.21 12.83 -8.85
CA VAL A 245 27.97 12.06 -8.63
C VAL A 245 28.25 10.91 -7.66
N LEU A 246 29.33 10.15 -7.86
CA LEU A 246 29.70 9.08 -6.93
C LEU A 246 29.98 9.62 -5.52
N ASP A 247 30.64 10.77 -5.39
CA ASP A 247 30.87 11.41 -4.09
C ASP A 247 29.54 11.79 -3.41
N VAL A 248 28.58 12.36 -4.14
CA VAL A 248 27.26 12.71 -3.58
C VAL A 248 26.44 11.48 -3.17
N VAL A 249 26.54 10.38 -3.93
CA VAL A 249 25.76 9.16 -3.70
C VAL A 249 26.35 8.28 -2.60
N PHE A 250 27.68 8.12 -2.55
CA PHE A 250 28.33 7.11 -1.70
C PHE A 250 29.07 7.67 -0.50
N ARG A 251 29.44 8.96 -0.49
CA ARG A 251 30.33 9.51 0.55
C ARG A 251 29.59 10.14 1.72
N ASP A 252 28.34 10.55 1.52
CA ASP A 252 27.53 11.24 2.52
C ASP A 252 26.12 10.62 2.63
N GLU A 253 26.04 9.38 3.12
CA GLU A 253 24.76 8.70 3.43
C GLU A 253 24.05 9.36 4.62
N LYS A 254 24.85 9.87 5.57
CA LYS A 254 24.37 10.38 6.85
C LYS A 254 23.81 11.80 6.76
N GLY A 255 24.47 12.71 6.06
CA GLY A 255 24.06 14.10 5.94
C GLY A 255 22.62 14.29 5.44
N PRO A 256 22.19 13.64 4.35
CA PRO A 256 20.83 13.72 3.84
C PRO A 256 19.77 13.20 4.82
N LEU A 257 20.08 12.13 5.57
CA LEU A 257 19.19 11.62 6.60
C LEU A 257 19.00 12.65 7.73
N LEU A 258 20.08 13.26 8.22
CA LEU A 258 20.01 14.31 9.24
C LEU A 258 19.22 15.53 8.76
N GLN A 259 19.39 15.92 7.49
CA GLN A 259 18.62 17.00 6.87
C GLN A 259 17.13 16.67 6.83
N LEU A 260 16.78 15.46 6.36
CA LEU A 260 15.39 14.99 6.33
C LEU A 260 14.78 15.00 7.73
N VAL A 261 15.44 14.36 8.70
CA VAL A 261 14.97 14.28 10.09
C VAL A 261 14.74 15.68 10.66
N ASN A 262 15.64 16.63 10.39
CA ASN A 262 15.47 18.02 10.83
C ASN A 262 14.22 18.70 10.23
N MET A 263 13.83 18.36 9.00
CA MET A 263 12.65 18.94 8.35
C MET A 263 11.32 18.34 8.84
N ILE A 264 11.29 17.05 9.16
CA ILE A 264 10.06 16.34 9.52
C ILE A 264 9.83 16.20 11.03
N THR A 265 10.84 16.51 11.84
CA THR A 265 10.75 16.40 13.30
C THR A 265 10.15 17.66 13.91
N ASP A 266 9.27 17.48 14.90
CA ASP A 266 8.72 18.57 15.70
C ASP A 266 9.05 18.39 17.20
N ALA A 267 8.68 19.38 18.01
CA ALA A 267 8.97 19.39 19.44
C ALA A 267 8.32 18.21 20.20
N SER A 268 7.21 17.67 19.69
CA SER A 268 6.50 16.54 20.32
C SER A 268 7.25 15.23 20.11
N ILE A 269 7.76 15.00 18.89
CA ILE A 269 8.61 13.83 18.57
C ILE A 269 9.87 13.88 19.43
N LEU A 270 10.56 15.03 19.48
CA LEU A 270 11.79 15.16 20.27
C LEU A 270 11.55 14.91 21.76
N GLN A 271 10.42 15.40 22.31
CA GLN A 271 10.08 15.14 23.70
C GLN A 271 9.85 13.64 23.92
N LYS A 272 9.04 13.01 23.06
CA LYS A 272 8.76 11.58 23.15
C LYS A 272 10.04 10.74 23.07
N SER A 273 10.98 11.11 22.20
CA SER A 273 12.28 10.41 22.07
C SER A 273 13.15 10.54 23.33
N ILE A 274 13.08 11.65 24.06
CA ILE A 274 13.74 11.81 25.36
C ILE A 274 13.05 10.94 26.40
N ASP A 275 11.72 11.00 26.49
CA ASP A 275 10.93 10.25 27.46
C ASP A 275 11.11 8.73 27.28
N ASP A 276 11.27 8.28 26.03
CA ASP A 276 11.53 6.90 25.67
C ASP A 276 12.98 6.45 25.90
N ASN A 277 13.89 7.39 26.18
CA ASN A 277 15.35 7.21 26.29
C ASN A 277 16.02 6.79 24.97
N LEU A 278 15.51 7.26 23.83
CA LEU A 278 16.13 7.03 22.51
C LEU A 278 17.25 8.04 22.20
N ILE A 279 17.17 9.24 22.81
CA ILE A 279 18.17 10.31 22.73
C ILE A 279 18.37 10.94 24.11
N HIS A 280 19.51 11.61 24.31
CA HIS A 280 19.80 12.36 25.53
C HIS A 280 19.67 13.88 25.36
N THR A 281 19.74 14.37 24.13
CA THR A 281 19.69 15.80 23.80
C THR A 281 18.49 16.05 22.91
N LYS A 282 17.63 17.00 23.30
CA LYS A 282 16.37 17.32 22.60
C LYS A 282 16.61 18.15 21.34
N THR A 283 17.37 17.61 20.38
CA THR A 283 17.64 18.27 19.08
C THR A 283 17.42 17.29 17.91
N PRO A 284 16.98 17.78 16.74
CA PRO A 284 16.82 16.92 15.56
C PRO A 284 18.13 16.28 15.11
N GLY A 285 19.26 16.98 15.28
CA GLY A 285 20.58 16.42 14.98
C GLY A 285 20.89 15.18 15.83
N ALA A 286 20.66 15.25 17.15
CA ALA A 286 20.85 14.10 18.04
C ALA A 286 19.93 12.93 17.67
N LEU A 287 18.69 13.22 17.24
CA LEU A 287 17.76 12.20 16.75
C LEU A 287 18.23 11.54 15.45
N GLY A 288 18.68 12.33 14.47
CA GLY A 288 19.21 11.80 13.21
C GLY A 288 20.44 10.92 13.41
N GLU A 289 21.34 11.32 14.31
CA GLU A 289 22.49 10.53 14.76
C GLU A 289 22.07 9.19 15.36
N ALA A 290 21.12 9.22 16.31
CA ALA A 290 20.64 8.01 16.97
C ALA A 290 19.96 7.04 15.99
N ILE A 291 19.15 7.56 15.04
CA ILE A 291 18.54 6.75 13.98
C ILE A 291 19.60 6.07 13.13
N TYR A 292 20.63 6.80 12.69
CA TYR A 292 21.72 6.25 11.88
C TYR A 292 22.48 5.15 12.63
N THR A 293 22.83 5.38 13.90
CA THR A 293 23.48 4.39 14.76
C THR A 293 22.61 3.15 14.96
N PHE A 294 21.32 3.34 15.25
CA PHE A 294 20.36 2.25 15.44
C PHE A 294 20.23 1.40 14.17
N ARG A 295 20.08 2.02 12.99
CA ARG A 295 20.06 1.28 11.72
C ARG A 295 21.31 0.44 11.54
N ASN A 296 22.49 1.01 11.80
CA ASN A 296 23.74 0.26 11.68
C ASN A 296 23.82 -0.90 12.69
N SER A 297 23.27 -0.76 13.89
CA SER A 297 23.19 -1.90 14.83
C SER A 297 22.30 -3.04 14.34
N ILE A 298 21.21 -2.75 13.62
CA ILE A 298 20.33 -3.77 13.06
C ILE A 298 20.96 -4.40 11.81
N VAL A 299 21.44 -3.57 10.87
CA VAL A 299 21.97 -4.01 9.57
C VAL A 299 23.32 -4.73 9.73
N HIS A 300 24.17 -4.24 10.62
CA HIS A 300 25.47 -4.84 10.93
C HIS A 300 25.42 -5.67 12.22
N GLY A 301 24.29 -6.33 12.49
CA GLY A 301 24.16 -7.39 13.50
C GLY A 301 25.10 -8.60 13.33
N LYS A 302 26.19 -8.48 12.55
CA LYS A 302 27.47 -9.14 12.83
C LYS A 302 28.34 -8.20 13.68
N PHE A 303 28.38 -8.47 14.98
CA PHE A 303 29.54 -8.23 15.85
C PHE A 303 30.23 -6.86 15.70
N SER A 304 29.75 -5.83 16.40
CA SER A 304 30.54 -4.61 16.62
C SER A 304 30.61 -4.30 18.11
N TYR A 305 31.82 -4.41 18.63
CA TYR A 305 32.26 -4.15 20.01
C TYR A 305 31.77 -2.78 20.51
N GLY A 306 30.98 -2.75 21.58
CA GLY A 306 30.70 -1.53 22.33
C GLY A 306 29.28 -1.41 22.89
N TYR A 307 28.31 -2.08 22.25
CA TYR A 307 27.02 -2.36 22.87
C TYR A 307 27.07 -3.80 23.40
N THR A 308 26.93 -3.96 24.71
CA THR A 308 26.77 -5.27 25.34
C THR A 308 25.52 -5.93 24.78
N LEU A 309 25.70 -6.78 23.77
CA LEU A 309 24.79 -7.87 23.45
C LEU A 309 24.80 -8.82 24.64
N GLN A 310 23.94 -8.55 25.63
CA GLN A 310 23.26 -9.69 26.22
C GLN A 310 22.53 -10.34 25.03
N SER A 311 22.83 -11.60 24.74
CA SER A 311 21.85 -12.42 24.04
C SER A 311 20.63 -12.36 24.95
N GLY A 312 19.72 -11.43 24.66
CA GLY A 312 18.50 -11.27 25.42
C GLY A 312 17.89 -12.65 25.51
N SER A 313 17.48 -13.02 26.72
CA SER A 313 16.72 -14.23 26.90
C SER A 313 15.58 -14.26 25.89
N VAL A 314 15.13 -15.45 25.47
CA VAL A 314 13.84 -15.58 24.76
C VAL A 314 12.67 -15.08 25.62
N PHE A 315 12.92 -14.79 26.90
CA PHE A 315 12.02 -14.18 27.87
C PHE A 315 12.27 -12.68 28.10
N ASP A 316 13.34 -12.10 27.52
CA ASP A 316 13.65 -10.68 27.64
C ASP A 316 13.15 -9.97 26.37
N ASP A 317 11.98 -9.33 26.48
CA ASP A 317 11.55 -8.39 25.46
C ASP A 317 12.52 -7.20 25.45
N ASP A 318 13.16 -6.94 24.30
CA ASP A 318 13.89 -5.69 24.10
C ASP A 318 12.89 -4.53 24.08
N ALA A 319 12.67 -3.95 25.26
CA ALA A 319 11.72 -2.88 25.51
C ALA A 319 11.99 -1.61 24.68
N GLN A 320 13.15 -1.51 24.01
CA GLN A 320 13.49 -0.39 23.14
C GLN A 320 12.98 -0.57 21.71
N LEU A 321 12.90 -1.80 21.19
CA LEU A 321 12.49 -2.05 19.80
C LEU A 321 11.07 -1.54 19.48
N PRO A 322 10.05 -1.72 20.34
CA PRO A 322 8.73 -1.13 20.10
C PRO A 322 8.75 0.40 20.02
N LYS A 323 9.58 1.06 20.85
CA LYS A 323 9.74 2.52 20.87
C LYS A 323 10.39 3.03 19.60
N TRP A 324 11.44 2.35 19.15
CA TRP A 324 12.09 2.61 17.86
C TRP A 324 11.13 2.41 16.68
N ARG A 325 10.34 1.33 16.70
CA ARG A 325 9.31 1.08 15.68
C ARG A 325 8.33 2.25 15.60
N TYR A 326 7.78 2.66 16.74
CA TYR A 326 6.83 3.78 16.81
C TYR A 326 7.44 5.08 16.28
N LEU A 327 8.66 5.42 16.72
CA LEU A 327 9.36 6.62 16.26
C LEU A 327 9.61 6.60 14.75
N LEU A 328 10.16 5.50 14.22
CA LEU A 328 10.47 5.37 12.79
C LEU A 328 9.20 5.35 11.94
N GLN A 329 8.13 4.68 12.38
CA GLN A 329 6.83 4.74 11.72
C GLN A 329 6.29 6.16 11.67
N THR A 330 6.38 6.90 12.78
CA THR A 330 5.91 8.29 12.87
C THR A 330 6.68 9.20 11.90
N LEU A 331 8.01 9.09 11.87
CA LEU A 331 8.86 9.86 10.97
C LEU A 331 8.61 9.46 9.51
N ALA A 332 8.53 8.17 9.21
CA ALA A 332 8.27 7.68 7.85
C ALA A 332 6.94 8.20 7.31
N ARG A 333 5.90 8.19 8.15
CA ARG A 333 4.59 8.77 7.80
C ARG A 333 4.68 10.26 7.52
N LYS A 334 5.40 11.03 8.35
CA LYS A 334 5.62 12.46 8.11
C LYS A 334 6.43 12.71 6.84
N ALA A 335 7.41 11.88 6.52
CA ALA A 335 8.18 11.99 5.29
C ALA A 335 7.30 11.75 4.05
N ILE A 336 6.46 10.71 4.06
CA ILE A 336 5.47 10.45 3.00
C ILE A 336 4.54 11.66 2.83
N ALA A 337 4.00 12.20 3.92
CA ALA A 337 3.08 13.33 3.86
C ALA A 337 3.74 14.63 3.36
N ALA A 338 5.02 14.86 3.71
CA ALA A 338 5.73 16.10 3.38
C ALA A 338 6.35 16.09 1.97
N PHE A 339 6.79 14.93 1.48
CA PHE A 339 7.60 14.83 0.26
C PHE A 339 7.03 13.86 -0.78
N GLY A 340 5.97 13.13 -0.45
CA GLY A 340 5.32 12.22 -1.39
C GLY A 340 4.75 12.97 -2.59
N SER A 341 5.10 12.53 -3.79
CA SER A 341 4.50 13.00 -5.02
C SER A 341 3.02 12.63 -5.04
N THR A 342 2.14 13.58 -5.34
CA THR A 342 0.69 13.37 -5.29
C THR A 342 0.05 13.25 -6.68
N LEU A 343 -1.03 12.48 -6.78
CA LEU A 343 -1.95 12.53 -7.92
C LEU A 343 -2.87 13.74 -7.74
N ILE A 344 -2.93 14.61 -8.76
CA ILE A 344 -3.79 15.81 -8.79
C ILE A 344 -5.20 15.44 -9.20
#